data_AF-A0A0F9TJ82-F1
#
_entry.id   AF-A0A0F9TJ82-F1
#
_cell.length_a   1.000
_cell.length_b   1.000
_cell.length_c   1.000
_cell.angle_alpha   90.00
_cell.angle_beta   90.00
_cell.angle_gamma   90.00
#
_symmetry.space_group_name_H-M   'P 1'
#
loop_
_entity.id
_entity.type
_entity.pdbx_description
1 polymer ?
#
loop_
_entity_poly.entity_id
_entity_poly.type
_entity_poly.pdbx_seq_one_letter_code
_entity_poly.pdbx_strand_id
1 'polypeptide(L)' 'MKYRNAFHYVAGGITAWISMTIPVLGLTLALTFLIYEAMNDWRKVDHSYHDILEFCIGIFVVATGLNIWEIVR' A
#
# COMPACT_ATOMS: atom_id res chain seq x y z
N MET A 1 10.88 -6.53 18.79
CA MET A 1 10.01 -6.73 17.60
C MET A 1 9.00 -5.60 17.61
N LYS A 2 9.25 -4.53 16.84
CA LYS A 2 8.41 -3.32 16.81
C LYS A 2 7.24 -3.57 15.87
N TYR A 3 6.04 -3.19 16.28
CA TYR A 3 4.77 -3.25 15.55
C TYR A 3 4.70 -2.40 14.26
N ARG A 4 5.82 -2.14 13.56
CA ARG A 4 5.89 -1.27 12.37
C ARG A 4 5.20 -1.86 11.14
N ASN A 5 5.05 -3.17 11.07
CA ASN A 5 4.81 -3.87 9.80
C ASN A 5 3.34 -3.97 9.37
N ALA A 6 2.38 -3.96 10.30
CA ALA A 6 0.98 -4.15 9.92
C ALA A 6 0.37 -2.91 9.24
N PHE A 7 0.88 -1.72 9.52
CA PHE A 7 0.29 -0.46 9.03
C PHE A 7 0.54 -0.25 7.53
N HIS A 8 1.71 -0.62 7.02
CA HIS A 8 2.03 -0.50 5.59
C HIS A 8 1.15 -1.42 4.74
N TYR A 9 0.97 -2.66 5.21
CA TYR A 9 0.03 -3.60 4.59
C TYR A 9 -1.40 -3.05 4.55
N VAL A 10 -1.91 -2.53 5.69
CA VAL A 10 -3.27 -1.96 5.75
C VAL A 10 -3.39 -0.72 4.87
N ALA A 11 -2.37 0.14 4.83
CA ALA A 11 -2.34 1.30 3.95
C ALA A 11 -2.43 0.89 2.47
N GLY A 12 -1.68 -0.14 2.07
CA GLY A 12 -1.76 -0.71 0.72
C GLY A 12 -3.16 -1.22 0.39
N GLY A 13 -3.79 -1.91 1.34
CA GLY A 13 -5.17 -2.38 1.19
C GLY A 13 -6.19 -1.25 1.01
N ILE A 14 -6.09 -0.19 1.83
CA ILE A 14 -6.93 1.01 1.71
C ILE A 14 -6.71 1.69 0.35
N THR A 15 -5.45 1.83 -0.08
CA THR A 15 -5.10 2.39 -1.38
C THR A 15 -5.74 1.58 -2.52
N ALA A 16 -5.68 0.25 -2.49
CA ALA A 16 -6.32 -0.59 -3.49
C ALA A 16 -7.84 -0.42 -3.51
N TRP A 17 -8.50 -0.42 -2.36
CA TRP A 17 -9.95 -0.24 -2.29
C TRP A 17 -10.40 1.14 -2.80
N ILE A 18 -9.72 2.22 -2.40
CA ILE A 18 -10.00 3.57 -2.90
C ILE A 18 -9.73 3.65 -4.41
N SER A 19 -8.70 2.97 -4.92
CA SER A 19 -8.39 2.98 -6.36
C SER A 19 -9.52 2.42 -7.22
N MET A 20 -10.34 1.51 -6.69
CA MET A 20 -11.50 0.96 -7.40
C MET A 20 -12.68 1.95 -7.51
N THR A 21 -12.76 2.93 -6.62
CA THR A 21 -13.88 3.90 -6.56
C THR A 21 -13.48 5.27 -7.09
N ILE A 22 -12.30 5.75 -6.71
CA ILE A 22 -11.75 7.05 -7.09
C ILE A 22 -10.27 6.85 -7.48
N PRO A 23 -9.99 6.41 -8.73
CA PRO A 23 -8.63 6.03 -9.15
C PRO A 23 -7.57 7.12 -8.91
N VAL A 24 -7.94 8.38 -9.12
CA VAL A 24 -7.04 9.54 -8.91
C VAL A 24 -6.61 9.67 -7.44
N LEU A 25 -7.54 9.45 -6.51
CA LEU A 25 -7.24 9.50 -5.07
C LEU A 25 -6.38 8.31 -4.67
N GLY A 26 -6.66 7.11 -5.21
CA GLY A 26 -5.83 5.93 -5.01
C GLY A 26 -4.38 6.13 -5.47
N LEU A 27 -4.19 6.67 -6.68
CA LEU A 27 -2.87 7.04 -7.19
C LEU A 27 -2.17 8.07 -6.30
N THR A 28 -2.91 9.08 -5.83
CA THR A 28 -2.37 10.11 -4.94
C THR A 28 -1.87 9.49 -3.64
N LEU A 29 -2.63 8.59 -3.02
CA LEU A 29 -2.22 7.88 -1.80
C LEU A 29 -0.97 7.03 -2.02
N ALA A 30 -0.90 6.29 -3.13
CA ALA A 30 0.27 5.49 -3.48
C ALA A 30 1.53 6.37 -3.63
N LEU A 31 1.41 7.49 -4.35
CA LEU A 31 2.52 8.42 -4.54
C LEU A 31 2.93 9.10 -3.23
N THR A 32 1.97 9.52 -2.40
CA THR A 32 2.26 10.10 -1.07
C THR A 32 3.02 9.10 -0.20
N PHE A 33 2.62 7.83 -0.19
CA PHE A 33 3.32 6.78 0.55
C PHE A 33 4.77 6.62 0.05
N LEU A 34 4.97 6.46 -1.26
CA LEU A 34 6.30 6.29 -1.86
C LEU A 34 7.21 7.51 -1.61
N ILE A 35 6.66 8.71 -1.72
CA ILE A 35 7.41 9.96 -1.46
C ILE A 35 7.80 10.03 0.02
N TYR A 36 6.89 9.69 0.94
CA TYR A 36 7.17 9.66 2.37
C TYR A 36 8.33 8.70 2.67
N GLU A 37 8.26 7.46 2.17
CA GLU A 37 9.31 6.45 2.40
C GLU A 37 10.65 6.87 1.79
N ALA A 38 10.63 7.41 0.57
CA ALA A 38 11.83 7.90 -0.11
C ALA A 38 12.47 9.11 0.61
N MET A 39 11.66 10.01 1.18
CA MET A 39 12.17 11.21 1.85
C MET A 39 12.63 10.94 3.28
N ASN A 40 11.93 10.08 4.02
CA ASN A 40 12.16 9.89 5.44
C ASN A 40 13.02 8.69 5.77
N ASP A 41 12.85 7.57 5.08
CA ASP A 41 13.40 6.28 5.52
C ASP A 41 14.56 5.79 4.64
N TRP A 42 14.57 6.11 3.35
CA TRP A 42 15.78 5.92 2.50
C TRP A 42 16.98 6.73 2.98
N ARG A 43 16.76 7.86 3.65
CA ARG A 43 17.85 8.66 4.25
C ARG A 43 18.47 8.03 5.50
N LYS A 44 17.76 7.11 6.16
CA LYS A 44 18.20 6.51 7.43
C LYS A 44 18.97 5.20 7.25
N VAL A 45 19.17 4.74 6.00
CA VAL A 45 19.72 3.40 5.69
C VAL A 45 18.95 2.32 6.46
N ASP A 46 17.64 2.55 6.68
CA ASP A 46 16.75 1.58 7.29
C ASP A 46 16.27 0.59 6.23
N HIS A 47 15.74 -0.54 6.67
CA HIS A 47 15.13 -1.63 5.90
C HIS A 47 13.84 -1.20 5.16
N SER A 48 13.75 0.05 4.75
CA SER A 48 12.72 0.73 3.95
C SER A 48 12.16 -0.06 2.75
N TYR A 49 12.92 -1.01 2.20
CA TYR A 49 12.40 -1.92 1.17
C TYR A 49 11.31 -2.86 1.71
N HIS A 50 11.34 -3.20 3.00
CA HIS A 50 10.29 -3.97 3.65
C HIS A 50 8.97 -3.19 3.72
N ASP A 51 9.02 -1.91 4.03
CA ASP A 51 7.80 -1.08 4.16
C ASP A 51 7.10 -0.93 2.80
N ILE A 52 7.88 -0.76 1.72
CA ILE A 52 7.37 -0.77 0.34
C ILE A 52 6.81 -2.14 -0.03
N LEU A 53 7.52 -3.22 0.32
CA LEU A 53 7.07 -4.58 0.03
C LEU A 53 5.73 -4.88 0.71
N GLU A 54 5.59 -4.55 2.00
CA GLU A 54 4.37 -4.75 2.77
C GLU A 54 3.20 -3.96 2.20
N PHE A 55 3.43 -2.71 1.81
CA PHE A 55 2.45 -1.89 1.10
C PHE A 55 2.01 -2.53 -0.23
N CYS A 56 2.95 -3.01 -1.04
CA CYS A 56 2.66 -3.70 -2.30
C CYS A 56 1.88 -5.01 -2.08
N ILE A 57 2.20 -5.79 -1.05
CA ILE A 57 1.44 -7.00 -0.70
C ILE A 57 0.01 -6.61 -0.31
N GLY A 58 -0.17 -5.55 0.49
CA GLY A 58 -1.48 -5.02 0.86
C GLY A 58 -2.33 -4.64 -0.37
N ILE A 59 -1.72 -3.93 -1.32
CA ILE A 59 -2.36 -3.60 -2.61
C ILE A 59 -2.77 -4.88 -3.33
N PHE A 60 -1.83 -5.82 -3.50
CA PHE A 60 -2.06 -7.04 -4.26
C PHE A 60 -3.21 -7.87 -3.68
N VAL A 61 -3.16 -8.17 -2.38
CA VAL A 61 -4.17 -9.01 -1.73
C VAL A 61 -5.56 -8.39 -1.84
N VAL A 62 -5.69 -7.10 -1.54
CA VAL A 62 -7.00 -6.43 -1.59
C VAL A 62 -7.49 -6.25 -3.02
N ALA A 63 -6.63 -5.84 -3.95
CA ALA A 63 -7.00 -5.71 -5.36
C ALA A 63 -7.45 -7.06 -5.95
N THR A 64 -6.71 -8.15 -5.69
CA THR A 64 -7.09 -9.49 -6.13
C THR A 64 -8.42 -9.91 -5.51
N GLY A 65 -8.61 -9.71 -4.20
CA GLY A 65 -9.87 -10.04 -3.52
C GLY A 65 -11.07 -9.28 -4.11
N LEU A 66 -10.91 -7.98 -4.37
CA LEU A 66 -11.94 -7.16 -5.00
C LEU A 66 -12.24 -7.62 -6.43
N ASN A 67 -11.23 -7.92 -7.24
CA ASN A 67 -11.45 -8.43 -8.60
C ASN A 67 -12.17 -9.80 -8.60
N ILE A 68 -11.80 -10.72 -7.70
CA ILE A 68 -12.50 -12.00 -7.54
C ILE A 68 -13.96 -11.77 -7.13
N TRP A 69 -14.20 -10.88 -6.17
CA TRP A 69 -15.55 -10.51 -5.74
C TRP A 69 -16.41 -9.97 -6.90
N GLU A 70 -15.83 -9.11 -7.74
CA GLU A 70 -16.48 -8.56 -8.93
C GLU A 70 -16.79 -9.63 -9.99
N ILE A 71 -15.99 -10.69 -10.09
CA ILE A 71 -16.22 -11.80 -11.03
C ILE A 71 -17.32 -12.75 -10.54
N VAL A 72 -17.45 -12.94 -9.23
CA VAL A 72 -18.37 -13.93 -8.61
C VAL A 72 -19.78 -13.36 -8.40
N ARG A 73 -19.93 -12.03 -8.31
CA ARG A 73 -21.22 -11.35 -8.09
C ARG A 73 -22.01 -11.14 -9.39
#